data_AF-A0A349MKV7-F1
#
_entry.id   AF-A0A349MKV7-F1
#
_cell.length_a   1.000
_cell.length_b   1.000
_cell.length_c   1.000
_cell.angle_alpha   90.00
_cell.angle_beta   90.00
_cell.angle_gamma   90.00
#
_symmetry.space_group_name_H-M   'P 1'
#
loop_
_entity.id
_entity.type
_entity.pdbx_description
1 polymer ?
#
loop_
_entity_poly.entity_id
_entity_poly.type
_entity_poly.pdbx_seq_one_letter_code
_entity_poly.pdbx_strand_id
1 'polypeptide(L)'
;MTSIWVVIVCDDSFFGEKLGSVLTESPDFVGADWVDFRPNALRQALEGSPDLVIVEVDSLNPAGFQVIDHLHQGSFPFIAMAVAGDPEASQRAMDAGALAVFEREELFSAAGCKNLTQMIPDAFQRAKSAALSSPVKVGVTTRGRTEEPKAVTPGISVAIQVHLVGGSTSLAQLLTRSPRIVHVWQSGYGAEAVETALRVRPDVLLVNLDQPMAEGLETITLLVNRLELPLIALCPSNTDGAFFQAYDRGAQEVVEYAQAYGEGFIEQLVAVARTRSGRQTPSVPPPQASRKWEANAKKTVHDTPGILAIASSTGGPKALVTFLGTLPSAFRYPVLIAQHIHPDYIGGLETWLRRATQLNVAIVEQGARVTPGTVHLAPATGNVEVKEKGVLFLSPKRAEDIYTPSCDRLLISAARVYGSQAIGVILTGMGQDGVAGIAAIKNAGGYTLAQDRESSMVFSMPGTAIERKLIDAVATPEQLGMLVMKQVYGKWPL
;
A
#
# COMPACT_ATOMS: atom_id res chain seq x y z
N MET A 1 -13.07 25.10 40.96
CA MET A 1 -13.14 24.30 39.74
C MET A 1 -11.85 23.51 39.68
N THR A 2 -11.93 22.18 39.68
CA THR A 2 -10.73 21.34 39.51
C THR A 2 -10.35 21.38 38.04
N SER A 3 -9.29 22.09 37.71
CA SER A 3 -8.72 22.14 36.37
C SER A 3 -8.19 20.75 35.98
N ILE A 4 -8.48 20.29 34.75
CA ILE A 4 -8.26 18.90 34.31
C ILE A 4 -6.97 18.82 33.46
N TRP A 5 -6.04 17.92 33.78
CA TRP A 5 -4.95 17.56 32.87
C TRP A 5 -5.29 16.31 32.05
N VAL A 6 -5.14 16.41 30.73
CA VAL A 6 -5.57 15.37 29.78
C VAL A 6 -4.39 14.76 29.05
N VAL A 7 -4.40 13.44 28.87
CA VAL A 7 -3.52 12.76 27.92
C VAL A 7 -4.35 12.24 26.75
N ILE A 8 -3.99 12.65 25.54
CA ILE A 8 -4.63 12.23 24.29
C ILE A 8 -3.76 11.13 23.68
N VAL A 9 -4.33 9.95 23.48
CA VAL A 9 -3.68 8.78 22.89
C VAL A 9 -4.26 8.53 21.52
N CYS A 10 -3.53 8.88 20.46
CA CYS A 10 -3.93 8.63 19.07
C CYS A 10 -2.70 8.53 18.16
N ASP A 11 -2.82 7.86 17.02
CA ASP A 11 -1.67 7.71 16.10
C ASP A 11 -1.44 8.96 15.24
N ASP A 12 -2.47 9.78 15.06
CA ASP A 12 -2.39 11.03 14.32
C ASP A 12 -1.90 12.18 15.21
N SER A 13 -0.62 12.54 15.06
CA SER A 13 0.02 13.62 15.82
C SER A 13 -0.57 14.99 15.53
N PHE A 14 -0.98 15.27 14.29
CA PHE A 14 -1.55 16.57 13.94
C PHE A 14 -2.91 16.74 14.60
N PHE A 15 -3.72 15.71 14.54
CA PHE A 15 -4.99 15.67 15.24
C PHE A 15 -4.79 15.78 16.76
N GLY A 16 -3.88 15.00 17.32
CA GLY A 16 -3.57 14.97 18.74
C GLY A 16 -3.08 16.32 19.28
N GLU A 17 -2.12 16.94 18.60
CA GLU A 17 -1.60 18.27 18.96
C GLU A 17 -2.65 19.36 18.80
N LYS A 18 -3.46 19.31 17.73
CA LYS A 18 -4.53 20.28 17.51
C LYS A 18 -5.61 20.17 18.58
N LEU A 19 -6.05 18.96 18.91
CA LEU A 19 -6.98 18.72 20.01
C LEU A 19 -6.37 19.16 21.34
N GLY A 20 -5.08 18.88 21.57
CA GLY A 20 -4.34 19.35 22.73
C GLY A 20 -4.34 20.87 22.87
N SER A 21 -4.11 21.60 21.78
CA SER A 21 -4.18 23.07 21.74
C SER A 21 -5.58 23.58 22.07
N VAL A 22 -6.62 22.99 21.47
CA VAL A 22 -8.02 23.37 21.71
C VAL A 22 -8.42 23.15 23.17
N LEU A 23 -8.03 22.03 23.77
CA LEU A 23 -8.30 21.75 25.18
C LEU A 23 -7.54 22.71 26.10
N THR A 24 -6.27 22.98 25.79
CA THR A 24 -5.41 23.89 26.59
C THR A 24 -5.89 25.35 26.54
N GLU A 25 -6.55 25.77 25.45
CA GLU A 25 -7.17 27.09 25.33
C GLU A 25 -8.47 27.26 26.14
N SER A 26 -9.07 26.15 26.59
CA SER A 26 -10.30 26.16 27.39
C SER A 26 -10.01 26.31 28.89
N PRO A 27 -10.76 27.16 29.63
CA PRO A 27 -10.49 27.45 31.04
C PRO A 27 -10.67 26.26 32.00
N ASP A 28 -11.30 25.17 31.53
CA ASP A 28 -11.56 23.97 32.33
C ASP A 28 -10.36 23.00 32.40
N PHE A 29 -9.31 23.21 31.59
CA PHE A 29 -8.14 22.34 31.49
C PHE A 29 -6.85 23.05 31.91
N VAL A 30 -5.93 22.32 32.57
CA VAL A 30 -4.57 22.82 32.90
C VAL A 30 -3.60 22.61 31.74
N GLY A 31 -3.88 21.60 30.92
CA GLY A 31 -3.09 21.24 29.76
C GLY A 31 -3.60 19.94 29.16
N ALA A 32 -3.20 19.68 27.92
CA ALA A 32 -3.46 18.43 27.24
C ALA A 32 -2.23 18.00 26.44
N ASP A 33 -1.67 16.85 26.79
CA ASP A 33 -0.51 16.27 26.12
C ASP A 33 -0.94 15.17 25.17
N TRP A 34 -0.34 15.11 23.99
CA TRP A 34 -0.57 14.02 23.04
C TRP A 34 0.55 12.97 23.11
N VAL A 35 0.16 11.71 23.02
CA VAL A 35 1.04 10.55 22.86
C VAL A 35 0.49 9.55 21.85
N ASP A 36 1.37 8.76 21.25
CA ASP A 36 0.99 7.64 20.38
C ASP A 36 0.88 6.32 21.18
N PHE A 37 0.43 5.23 20.53
CA PHE A 37 0.24 3.93 21.20
C PHE A 37 1.54 3.21 21.62
N ARG A 38 2.72 3.84 21.50
CA ARG A 38 3.98 3.18 21.88
C ARG A 38 4.03 2.91 23.39
N PRO A 39 4.30 1.67 23.84
CA PRO A 39 4.24 1.30 25.26
C PRO A 39 5.08 2.18 26.20
N ASN A 40 6.25 2.65 25.75
CA ASN A 40 7.13 3.50 26.57
C ASN A 40 6.59 4.94 26.71
N ALA A 41 6.06 5.52 25.63
CA ALA A 41 5.48 6.87 25.65
C ALA A 41 4.18 6.88 26.45
N LEU A 42 3.34 5.87 26.23
CA LEU A 42 2.12 5.65 26.99
C LEU A 42 2.42 5.43 28.48
N ARG A 43 3.38 4.56 28.84
CA ARG A 43 3.79 4.37 30.23
C ARG A 43 4.25 5.67 30.87
N GLN A 44 5.12 6.42 30.18
CA GLN A 44 5.65 7.68 30.70
C GLN A 44 4.55 8.74 30.89
N ALA A 45 3.59 8.83 29.97
CA ALA A 45 2.47 9.76 30.10
C ALA A 45 1.52 9.36 31.24
N LEU A 46 1.24 8.06 31.39
CA LEU A 46 0.38 7.56 32.47
C LEU A 46 1.07 7.59 33.85
N GLU A 47 2.39 7.50 33.92
CA GLU A 47 3.18 7.71 35.16
C GLU A 47 2.97 9.10 35.75
N GLY A 48 2.70 10.10 34.90
CA GLY A 48 2.32 11.46 35.34
C GLY A 48 0.99 11.52 36.10
N SER A 49 0.18 10.46 36.04
CA SER A 49 -1.16 10.36 36.64
C SER A 49 -2.14 11.43 36.10
N PRO A 50 -2.50 11.38 34.80
CA PRO A 50 -3.45 12.33 34.22
C PRO A 50 -4.84 12.20 34.85
N ASP A 51 -5.54 13.33 34.90
CA ASP A 51 -6.92 13.37 35.41
C ASP A 51 -7.88 12.68 34.45
N LEU A 52 -7.58 12.66 33.14
CA LEU A 52 -8.42 12.07 32.10
C LEU A 52 -7.56 11.61 30.93
N VAL A 53 -7.91 10.47 30.33
CA VAL A 53 -7.28 10.00 29.08
C VAL A 53 -8.30 9.98 27.95
N ILE A 54 -7.96 10.55 26.80
CA ILE A 54 -8.76 10.43 25.57
C ILE A 54 -8.05 9.43 24.67
N VAL A 55 -8.70 8.34 24.28
CA VAL A 55 -8.07 7.26 23.51
C VAL A 55 -8.79 7.08 22.18
N GLU A 56 -8.03 7.11 21.08
CA GLU A 56 -8.54 6.73 19.76
C GLU A 56 -8.84 5.22 19.72
N VAL A 57 -10.02 4.86 19.22
CA VAL A 57 -10.46 3.47 19.06
C VAL A 57 -10.97 3.20 17.65
N ASP A 58 -10.62 2.03 17.14
CA ASP A 58 -10.98 1.54 15.83
C ASP A 58 -11.13 0.01 15.93
N SER A 59 -12.21 -0.55 15.39
CA SER A 59 -12.45 -1.99 15.35
C SER A 59 -11.38 -2.74 14.53
N LEU A 60 -10.74 -2.06 13.59
CA LEU A 60 -9.68 -2.60 12.73
C LEU A 60 -8.28 -2.48 13.35
N ASN A 61 -8.09 -1.61 14.35
CA ASN A 61 -6.82 -1.43 15.07
C ASN A 61 -6.95 -1.74 16.57
N PRO A 62 -6.39 -2.86 17.06
CA PRO A 62 -6.55 -3.25 18.45
C PRO A 62 -5.77 -2.36 19.44
N ALA A 63 -4.87 -1.48 18.99
CA ALA A 63 -3.99 -0.70 19.86
C ALA A 63 -4.78 0.16 20.87
N GLY A 64 -5.81 0.86 20.42
CA GLY A 64 -6.69 1.66 21.29
C GLY A 64 -7.36 0.83 22.39
N PHE A 65 -7.85 -0.36 22.03
CA PHE A 65 -8.48 -1.26 23.00
C PHE A 65 -7.48 -1.87 23.99
N GLN A 66 -6.23 -2.11 23.57
CA GLN A 66 -5.17 -2.56 24.50
C GLN A 66 -4.80 -1.49 25.52
N VAL A 67 -4.88 -0.21 25.13
CA VAL A 67 -4.74 0.92 26.06
C VAL A 67 -5.92 0.98 27.01
N ILE A 68 -7.15 0.86 26.50
CA ILE A 68 -8.36 0.81 27.34
C ILE A 68 -8.28 -0.30 28.38
N ASP A 69 -7.83 -1.50 28.00
CA ASP A 69 -7.66 -2.62 28.96
C ASP A 69 -6.68 -2.26 30.09
N HIS A 70 -5.60 -1.53 29.78
CA HIS A 70 -4.65 -1.04 30.80
C HIS A 70 -5.26 0.07 31.67
N LEU A 71 -6.01 1.00 31.07
CA LEU A 71 -6.66 2.09 31.80
C LEU A 71 -7.73 1.56 32.75
N HIS A 72 -8.51 0.57 32.32
CA HIS A 72 -9.50 -0.11 33.15
C HIS A 72 -8.86 -0.80 34.36
N GLN A 73 -7.76 -1.54 34.15
CA GLN A 73 -7.00 -2.16 35.24
C GLN A 73 -6.40 -1.12 36.22
N GLY A 74 -5.97 0.03 35.70
CA GLY A 74 -5.45 1.15 36.49
C GLY A 74 -6.53 2.04 37.13
N SER A 75 -7.83 1.80 36.86
CA SER A 75 -8.94 2.67 37.26
C SER A 75 -8.80 4.13 36.78
N PHE A 76 -8.16 4.35 35.63
CA PHE A 76 -8.05 5.67 35.02
C PHE A 76 -9.37 6.04 34.31
N PRO A 77 -9.94 7.22 34.57
CA PRO A 77 -11.08 7.71 33.79
C PRO A 77 -10.66 7.98 32.35
N PHE A 78 -11.45 7.50 31.39
CA PHE A 78 -11.14 7.69 29.97
C PHE A 78 -12.37 7.97 29.12
N ILE A 79 -12.14 8.64 28.01
CA ILE A 79 -13.10 8.90 26.94
C ILE A 79 -12.55 8.23 25.68
N ALA A 80 -13.42 7.62 24.89
CA ALA A 80 -13.02 7.06 23.61
C ALA A 80 -13.35 8.00 22.46
N MET A 81 -12.48 8.02 21.47
CA MET A 81 -12.67 8.72 20.22
C MET A 81 -12.70 7.69 19.10
N ALA A 82 -13.89 7.37 18.63
CA ALA A 82 -14.10 6.38 17.58
C ALA A 82 -13.87 6.99 16.19
N VAL A 83 -13.31 6.20 15.28
CA VAL A 83 -13.34 6.50 13.85
C VAL A 83 -14.80 6.53 13.39
N ALA A 84 -15.15 7.48 12.52
CA ALA A 84 -16.54 7.63 12.09
C ALA A 84 -17.03 6.42 11.30
N GLY A 85 -18.31 6.09 11.47
CA GLY A 85 -18.89 4.89 10.87
C GLY A 85 -18.48 3.57 11.55
N ASP A 86 -17.87 3.63 12.75
CA ASP A 86 -17.52 2.46 13.56
C ASP A 86 -18.37 2.36 14.85
N PRO A 87 -19.64 1.88 14.73
CA PRO A 87 -20.51 1.68 15.88
C PRO A 87 -20.05 0.54 16.79
N GLU A 88 -19.27 -0.42 16.26
CA GLU A 88 -18.76 -1.55 17.04
C GLU A 88 -17.67 -1.09 18.00
N ALA A 89 -16.73 -0.26 17.53
CA ALA A 89 -15.71 0.33 18.40
C ALA A 89 -16.33 1.23 19.47
N SER A 90 -17.36 2.00 19.09
CA SER A 90 -18.10 2.85 20.02
C SER A 90 -18.78 2.06 21.13
N GLN A 91 -19.51 0.99 20.77
CA GLN A 91 -20.17 0.13 21.75
C GLN A 91 -19.16 -0.58 22.65
N ARG A 92 -18.09 -1.12 22.07
CA ARG A 92 -17.04 -1.82 22.82
C ARG A 92 -16.32 -0.90 23.80
N ALA A 93 -16.09 0.36 23.45
CA ALA A 93 -15.51 1.34 24.35
C ALA A 93 -16.45 1.68 25.53
N MET A 94 -17.75 1.84 25.28
CA MET A 94 -18.74 2.02 26.34
C MET A 94 -18.82 0.81 27.28
N ASP A 95 -18.81 -0.41 26.73
CA ASP A 95 -18.82 -1.65 27.50
C ASP A 95 -17.56 -1.80 28.37
N ALA A 96 -16.42 -1.26 27.91
CA ALA A 96 -15.17 -1.20 28.65
C ALA A 96 -15.13 -0.10 29.74
N GLY A 97 -16.20 0.71 29.84
CA GLY A 97 -16.36 1.72 30.88
C GLY A 97 -15.94 3.14 30.47
N ALA A 98 -15.91 3.45 29.17
CA ALA A 98 -15.68 4.82 28.71
C ALA A 98 -16.71 5.80 29.32
N LEU A 99 -16.26 6.98 29.72
CA LEU A 99 -17.12 8.03 30.27
C LEU A 99 -18.01 8.67 29.20
N ALA A 100 -17.53 8.66 27.96
CA ALA A 100 -18.21 9.10 26.75
C ALA A 100 -17.47 8.55 25.52
N VAL A 101 -18.15 8.53 24.38
CA VAL A 101 -17.57 8.25 23.06
C VAL A 101 -17.88 9.39 22.11
N PHE A 102 -16.90 9.79 21.30
CA PHE A 102 -17.04 10.82 20.27
C PHE A 102 -16.56 10.29 18.92
N GLU A 103 -17.19 10.73 17.84
CA GLU A 103 -16.68 10.47 16.50
C GLU A 103 -15.59 11.47 16.15
N ARG A 104 -14.47 10.95 15.61
CA ARG A 104 -13.28 11.75 15.28
C ARG A 104 -13.56 12.86 14.25
N GLU A 105 -14.51 12.64 13.34
CA GLU A 105 -14.82 13.57 12.25
C GLU A 105 -15.54 14.84 12.71
N GLU A 106 -16.36 14.74 13.77
CA GLU A 106 -17.02 15.90 14.36
C GLU A 106 -16.00 16.93 14.88
N LEU A 107 -14.82 16.45 15.26
CA LEU A 107 -13.72 17.21 15.86
C LEU A 107 -12.89 18.03 14.86
N PHE A 108 -13.17 17.93 13.55
CA PHE A 108 -12.54 18.79 12.54
C PHE A 108 -13.30 20.11 12.30
N SER A 109 -14.52 20.24 12.82
CA SER A 109 -15.32 21.46 12.71
C SER A 109 -15.14 22.38 13.91
N ALA A 110 -15.14 23.70 13.71
CA ALA A 110 -15.10 24.67 14.80
C ALA A 110 -16.29 24.53 15.77
N ALA A 111 -17.44 24.05 15.28
CA ALA A 111 -18.61 23.75 16.09
C ALA A 111 -18.39 22.51 16.97
N GLY A 112 -17.81 21.44 16.44
CA GLY A 112 -17.52 20.21 17.18
C GLY A 112 -16.43 20.40 18.24
N CYS A 113 -15.36 21.14 17.94
CA CYS A 113 -14.36 21.52 18.96
C CYS A 113 -14.99 22.25 20.15
N LYS A 114 -15.87 23.22 19.87
CA LYS A 114 -16.57 23.98 20.92
C LYS A 114 -17.50 23.09 21.75
N ASN A 115 -18.22 22.17 21.11
CA ASN A 115 -19.11 21.22 21.77
C ASN A 115 -18.33 20.27 22.70
N LEU A 116 -17.17 19.78 22.24
CA LEU A 116 -16.31 18.89 23.00
C LEU A 116 -15.73 19.57 24.26
N THR A 117 -15.25 20.82 24.15
CA THR A 117 -14.73 21.57 25.32
C THR A 117 -15.77 21.80 26.41
N GLN A 118 -17.07 21.74 26.10
CA GLN A 118 -18.16 21.84 27.07
C GLN A 118 -18.58 20.47 27.62
N MET A 119 -18.56 19.43 26.79
CA MET A 119 -19.03 18.09 27.18
C MET A 119 -18.02 17.29 28.00
N ILE A 120 -16.71 17.45 27.77
CA ILE A 120 -15.67 16.71 28.50
C ILE A 120 -15.71 17.02 30.01
N PRO A 121 -15.75 18.29 30.46
CA PRO A 121 -15.85 18.61 31.88
C PRO A 121 -17.10 18.00 32.53
N ASP A 122 -18.25 18.04 31.85
CA ASP A 122 -19.50 17.46 32.35
C ASP A 122 -19.43 15.93 32.50
N ALA A 123 -18.89 15.24 31.49
CA ALA A 123 -18.67 13.79 31.54
C ALA A 123 -17.73 13.41 32.69
N PHE A 124 -16.64 14.17 32.87
CA PHE A 124 -15.67 13.96 33.94
C PHE A 124 -16.28 14.20 35.34
N GLN A 125 -17.05 15.27 35.53
CA GLN A 125 -17.68 15.57 36.83
C GLN A 125 -18.77 14.55 37.20
N ARG A 126 -19.54 14.04 36.22
CA ARG A 126 -20.48 12.94 36.45
C ARG A 126 -19.78 11.67 36.92
N ALA A 127 -18.65 11.32 36.29
CA ALA A 127 -17.86 10.15 36.65
C ALA A 127 -17.30 10.25 38.07
N LYS A 128 -16.74 11.42 38.44
CA LYS A 128 -16.21 11.70 39.78
C LYS A 128 -17.29 11.60 40.86
N SER A 129 -18.50 12.11 40.56
CA SER A 129 -19.66 12.04 41.46
C SER A 129 -20.18 10.60 41.64
N ALA A 130 -20.09 9.77 40.59
CA ALA A 130 -20.45 8.35 40.64
C ALA A 130 -19.41 7.50 41.39
N ALA A 131 -18.11 7.80 41.26
CA ALA A 131 -17.04 7.10 41.96
C ALA A 131 -17.06 7.32 43.48
N LEU A 132 -17.45 8.51 43.94
CA LEU A 132 -17.60 8.85 45.37
C LEU A 132 -18.77 8.15 46.06
N SER A 133 -19.67 7.51 45.30
CA SER A 133 -20.86 6.82 45.83
C SER A 133 -20.75 5.29 45.84
N SER A 134 -19.60 4.70 45.49
CA SER A 134 -19.43 3.24 45.39
C SER A 134 -18.42 2.68 46.42
N PRO A 135 -18.79 1.66 47.23
CA PRO A 135 -17.89 1.07 48.23
C PRO A 135 -16.94 0.03 47.61
N VAL A 136 -15.64 0.19 47.87
CA VAL A 136 -14.54 -0.67 47.40
C VAL A 136 -14.65 -2.11 47.93
N LYS A 137 -14.46 -3.11 47.06
CA LYS A 137 -14.16 -4.51 47.44
C LYS A 137 -12.82 -4.95 46.83
N VAL A 138 -11.94 -5.46 47.69
CA VAL A 138 -10.66 -6.09 47.33
C VAL A 138 -10.88 -7.58 47.08
N GLY A 139 -10.26 -8.15 46.04
CA GLY A 139 -10.26 -9.58 45.77
C GLY A 139 -9.07 -10.04 44.92
N VAL A 140 -8.25 -10.93 45.50
CA VAL A 140 -7.07 -11.61 44.94
C VAL A 140 -7.48 -12.84 44.11
N THR A 141 -6.77 -13.19 43.03
CA THR A 141 -6.11 -14.51 42.80
C THR A 141 -5.58 -14.76 41.37
N THR A 142 -4.48 -15.50 41.34
CA THR A 142 -3.61 -15.98 40.25
C THR A 142 -4.14 -17.21 39.48
N ARG A 143 -3.71 -17.39 38.21
CA ARG A 143 -2.91 -18.54 37.70
C ARG A 143 -2.76 -18.52 36.17
N GLY A 144 -1.61 -18.98 35.70
CA GLY A 144 -1.13 -18.87 34.33
C GLY A 144 -1.49 -20.01 33.38
N ARG A 145 -1.07 -19.82 32.11
CA ARG A 145 -0.90 -20.90 31.13
C ARG A 145 0.21 -20.54 30.14
N THR A 146 1.09 -21.51 29.94
CA THR A 146 2.29 -21.59 29.10
C THR A 146 1.95 -21.94 27.66
N GLU A 147 2.59 -21.28 26.67
CA GLU A 147 2.92 -21.86 25.35
C GLU A 147 4.26 -21.27 24.81
N GLU A 148 5.12 -22.15 24.28
CA GLU A 148 6.37 -21.91 23.51
C GLU A 148 6.16 -22.44 22.06
N PRO A 149 7.04 -22.21 21.04
CA PRO A 149 8.06 -21.18 20.81
C PRO A 149 8.00 -20.52 19.40
N LYS A 150 8.81 -19.46 19.25
CA LYS A 150 9.11 -18.59 18.08
C LYS A 150 9.23 -19.24 16.68
N ALA A 151 8.81 -18.47 15.66
CA ALA A 151 9.51 -18.40 14.38
C ALA A 151 10.41 -17.14 14.36
N VAL A 152 11.73 -17.35 14.35
CA VAL A 152 12.73 -16.31 14.12
C VAL A 152 12.96 -16.22 12.63
N THR A 153 12.58 -15.10 12.00
CA THR A 153 12.92 -14.82 10.60
C THR A 153 14.40 -14.43 10.52
N PRO A 154 15.19 -14.98 9.58
CA PRO A 154 16.63 -14.72 9.49
C PRO A 154 16.92 -13.25 9.17
N GLY A 155 17.97 -12.72 9.78
CA GLY A 155 18.33 -11.30 9.71
C GLY A 155 18.69 -10.80 8.31
N ILE A 156 18.26 -9.58 8.02
CA ILE A 156 18.90 -8.70 7.03
C ILE A 156 19.08 -7.32 7.67
N SER A 157 20.28 -7.11 8.23
CA SER A 157 20.79 -5.86 8.82
C SER A 157 21.28 -4.91 7.72
N VAL A 158 20.38 -4.34 6.92
CA VAL A 158 20.78 -3.28 6.00
C VAL A 158 19.83 -2.12 6.17
N ALA A 159 20.31 -1.12 6.91
CA ALA A 159 19.64 0.15 7.07
C ALA A 159 20.05 1.08 5.92
N ILE A 160 19.11 1.88 5.41
CA ILE A 160 19.27 2.76 4.24
C ILE A 160 19.32 4.24 4.64
N GLN A 161 19.85 5.08 3.77
CA GLN A 161 19.78 6.54 3.85
C GLN A 161 18.73 7.06 2.88
N VAL A 162 17.81 7.86 3.39
CA VAL A 162 16.70 8.43 2.60
C VAL A 162 16.91 9.92 2.46
N HIS A 163 16.62 10.45 1.28
CA HIS A 163 16.49 11.89 1.07
C HIS A 163 15.05 12.21 0.65
N LEU A 164 14.35 12.89 1.56
CA LEU A 164 12.98 13.35 1.39
C LEU A 164 12.97 14.78 0.83
N VAL A 165 12.40 14.94 -0.35
CA VAL A 165 12.33 16.19 -1.11
C VAL A 165 10.92 16.75 -1.04
N GLY A 166 10.78 17.98 -0.54
CA GLY A 166 9.48 18.64 -0.41
C GLY A 166 8.52 17.98 0.59
N GLY A 167 9.05 17.11 1.45
CA GLY A 167 8.25 16.29 2.36
C GLY A 167 7.80 17.00 3.63
N SER A 168 6.90 16.34 4.34
CA SER A 168 6.42 16.78 5.65
C SER A 168 7.38 16.39 6.78
N THR A 169 7.39 17.20 7.83
CA THR A 169 8.09 16.89 9.09
C THR A 169 7.61 15.57 9.70
N SER A 170 6.32 15.25 9.59
CA SER A 170 5.74 14.02 10.14
C SER A 170 6.26 12.76 9.44
N LEU A 171 6.32 12.75 8.10
CA LEU A 171 6.87 11.62 7.36
C LEU A 171 8.36 11.44 7.65
N ALA A 172 9.12 12.54 7.72
CA ALA A 172 10.53 12.49 8.07
C ALA A 172 10.76 11.85 9.46
N GLN A 173 9.92 12.21 10.44
CA GLN A 173 9.97 11.62 11.78
C GLN A 173 9.61 10.13 11.77
N LEU A 174 8.56 9.73 11.04
CA LEU A 174 8.17 8.33 10.90
C LEU A 174 9.32 7.51 10.33
N LEU A 175 9.94 7.98 9.24
CA LEU A 175 11.07 7.30 8.62
C LEU A 175 12.28 7.21 9.56
N THR A 176 12.57 8.27 10.31
CA THR A 176 13.70 8.31 11.26
C THR A 176 13.52 7.33 12.43
N ARG A 177 12.29 7.01 12.82
CA ARG A 177 12.00 6.03 13.90
C ARG A 177 12.28 4.59 13.48
N SER A 178 12.43 4.32 12.18
CA SER A 178 12.67 2.96 11.69
C SER A 178 14.10 2.51 11.92
N PRO A 179 14.35 1.34 12.52
CA PRO A 179 15.70 0.78 12.63
C PRO A 179 16.29 0.38 11.27
N ARG A 180 15.49 0.41 10.20
CA ARG A 180 15.92 0.15 8.82
C ARG A 180 16.34 1.40 8.07
N ILE A 181 16.27 2.58 8.69
CA ILE A 181 16.65 3.85 8.08
C ILE A 181 17.71 4.50 8.99
N VAL A 182 18.93 4.68 8.48
CA VAL A 182 20.04 5.27 9.24
C VAL A 182 19.89 6.77 9.35
N HIS A 183 19.45 7.41 8.26
CA HIS A 183 19.35 8.86 8.19
C HIS A 183 18.25 9.28 7.22
N VAL A 184 17.54 10.35 7.57
CA VAL A 184 16.57 11.03 6.70
C VAL A 184 17.05 12.46 6.49
N TRP A 185 17.53 12.75 5.28
CA TRP A 185 17.83 14.11 4.85
C TRP A 185 16.57 14.76 4.29
N GLN A 186 16.43 16.06 4.49
CA GLN A 186 15.33 16.85 3.95
C GLN A 186 15.88 18.00 3.12
N SER A 187 15.17 18.35 2.04
CA SER A 187 15.43 19.57 1.26
C SER A 187 14.14 20.10 0.62
N GLY A 188 14.19 21.34 0.15
CA GLY A 188 13.24 21.84 -0.83
C GLY A 188 13.37 21.16 -2.21
N TYR A 189 12.66 21.70 -3.19
CA TYR A 189 12.60 21.22 -4.57
C TYR A 189 13.75 21.75 -5.45
N GLY A 190 13.83 21.27 -6.69
CA GLY A 190 14.68 21.81 -7.74
C GLY A 190 16.18 21.60 -7.50
N ALA A 191 16.97 22.66 -7.64
CA ALA A 191 18.43 22.60 -7.52
C ALA A 191 18.89 22.18 -6.11
N GLU A 192 18.17 22.62 -5.07
CA GLU A 192 18.50 22.28 -3.68
C GLU A 192 18.43 20.76 -3.43
N ALA A 193 17.44 20.09 -4.04
CA ALA A 193 17.32 18.65 -3.98
C ALA A 193 18.52 17.95 -4.64
N VAL A 194 18.95 18.40 -5.81
CA VAL A 194 20.11 17.84 -6.52
C VAL A 194 21.40 18.05 -5.70
N GLU A 195 21.62 19.26 -5.19
CA GLU A 195 22.80 19.58 -4.40
C GLU A 195 22.87 18.77 -3.10
N THR A 196 21.73 18.63 -2.42
CA THR A 196 21.64 17.81 -1.20
C THR A 196 21.91 16.35 -1.51
N ALA A 197 21.28 15.79 -2.55
CA ALA A 197 21.48 14.39 -2.94
C ALA A 197 22.94 14.10 -3.33
N LEU A 198 23.61 15.02 -4.04
CA LEU A 198 25.03 14.89 -4.39
C LEU A 198 25.95 14.90 -3.14
N ARG A 199 25.60 15.73 -2.16
CA ARG A 199 26.36 15.88 -0.90
C ARG A 199 26.19 14.66 0.00
N VAL A 200 24.96 14.20 0.20
CA VAL A 200 24.62 13.20 1.22
C VAL A 200 24.61 11.77 0.67
N ARG A 201 24.51 11.61 -0.65
CA ARG A 201 24.49 10.33 -1.37
C ARG A 201 23.51 9.33 -0.74
N PRO A 202 22.21 9.63 -0.77
CA PRO A 202 21.19 8.74 -0.21
C PRO A 202 21.08 7.46 -1.04
N ASP A 203 20.56 6.39 -0.43
CA ASP A 203 20.27 5.14 -1.12
C ASP A 203 18.96 5.23 -1.92
N VAL A 204 18.05 6.13 -1.53
CA VAL A 204 16.78 6.37 -2.22
C VAL A 204 16.30 7.81 -2.05
N LEU A 205 15.71 8.33 -3.12
CA LEU A 205 15.04 9.62 -3.18
C LEU A 205 13.54 9.42 -2.98
N LEU A 206 12.94 10.24 -2.12
CA LEU A 206 11.51 10.28 -1.91
C LEU A 206 11.01 11.69 -2.24
N VAL A 207 10.29 11.85 -3.35
CA VAL A 207 9.85 13.17 -3.82
C VAL A 207 8.37 13.34 -3.58
N ASN A 208 8.01 14.29 -2.72
CA ASN A 208 6.62 14.65 -2.46
C ASN A 208 6.05 15.45 -3.63
N LEU A 209 4.85 15.11 -4.11
CA LEU A 209 4.14 15.83 -5.17
C LEU A 209 2.88 16.52 -4.65
N ASP A 210 2.64 16.53 -3.33
CA ASP A 210 1.45 17.13 -2.73
C ASP A 210 1.30 18.60 -3.12
N GLN A 211 2.25 19.48 -2.74
CA GLN A 211 2.36 20.85 -3.27
C GLN A 211 3.81 21.41 -3.13
N PRO A 212 4.36 22.11 -4.15
CA PRO A 212 3.79 22.32 -5.49
C PRO A 212 4.07 21.14 -6.42
N MET A 213 3.03 20.55 -7.01
CA MET A 213 3.14 19.37 -7.89
C MET A 213 4.03 19.60 -9.12
N ALA A 214 3.92 20.76 -9.76
CA ALA A 214 4.72 21.09 -10.94
C ALA A 214 6.23 21.09 -10.63
N GLU A 215 6.60 21.71 -9.51
CA GLU A 215 7.98 21.76 -9.02
C GLU A 215 8.47 20.37 -8.64
N GLY A 216 7.64 19.56 -7.98
CA GLY A 216 7.96 18.17 -7.67
C GLY A 216 8.27 17.34 -8.92
N LEU A 217 7.43 17.44 -9.95
CA LEU A 217 7.65 16.75 -11.23
C LEU A 217 8.91 17.24 -11.96
N GLU A 218 9.16 18.55 -11.99
CA GLU A 218 10.41 19.10 -12.54
C GLU A 218 11.63 18.59 -11.74
N THR A 219 11.50 18.49 -10.43
CA THR A 219 12.55 17.98 -9.53
C THR A 219 12.88 16.53 -9.82
N ILE A 220 11.88 15.67 -10.06
CA ILE A 220 12.11 14.29 -10.51
C ILE A 220 12.95 14.28 -11.79
N THR A 221 12.61 15.12 -12.76
CA THR A 221 13.34 15.22 -14.04
C THR A 221 14.80 15.63 -13.82
N LEU A 222 15.05 16.61 -12.95
CA LEU A 222 16.39 17.05 -12.61
C LEU A 222 17.21 15.96 -11.91
N LEU A 223 16.62 15.29 -10.92
CA LEU A 223 17.27 14.23 -10.15
C LEU A 223 17.63 13.04 -11.04
N VAL A 224 16.68 12.52 -11.84
CA VAL A 224 16.90 11.38 -12.73
C VAL A 224 17.96 11.67 -13.81
N ASN A 225 18.01 12.90 -14.33
CA ASN A 225 19.00 13.28 -15.34
C ASN A 225 20.42 13.44 -14.79
N ARG A 226 20.56 13.70 -13.49
CA ARG A 226 21.85 14.00 -12.84
C ARG A 226 22.38 12.85 -12.00
N LEU A 227 21.49 11.99 -11.50
CA LEU A 227 21.79 10.97 -10.49
C LEU A 227 21.28 9.61 -10.92
N GLU A 228 22.09 8.59 -10.65
CA GLU A 228 21.72 7.19 -10.83
C GLU A 228 21.21 6.62 -9.50
N LEU A 229 20.15 7.23 -8.95
CA LEU A 229 19.56 6.85 -7.66
C LEU A 229 18.11 6.37 -7.82
N PRO A 230 17.67 5.37 -7.04
CA PRO A 230 16.27 4.99 -6.97
C PRO A 230 15.40 6.15 -6.47
N LEU A 231 14.24 6.36 -7.08
CA LEU A 231 13.32 7.43 -6.76
C LEU A 231 11.89 6.89 -6.61
N ILE A 232 11.27 7.20 -5.48
CA ILE A 232 9.84 7.03 -5.24
C ILE A 232 9.17 8.39 -5.25
N ALA A 233 8.10 8.55 -6.01
CA ALA A 233 7.24 9.73 -5.95
C ALA A 233 6.06 9.48 -4.99
N LEU A 234 5.74 10.48 -4.16
CA LEU A 234 4.55 10.46 -3.31
C LEU A 234 3.49 11.38 -3.91
N CYS A 235 2.37 10.81 -4.34
CA CYS A 235 1.29 11.55 -4.97
C CYS A 235 0.13 11.79 -4.01
N PRO A 236 -0.50 12.98 -4.01
CA PRO A 236 -1.77 13.17 -3.31
C PRO A 236 -2.87 12.33 -3.97
N SER A 237 -3.91 11.98 -3.21
CA SER A 237 -5.07 11.25 -3.71
C SER A 237 -5.75 11.99 -4.88
N ASN A 238 -6.48 11.26 -5.74
CA ASN A 238 -7.30 11.83 -6.82
C ASN A 238 -6.57 12.68 -7.90
N THR A 239 -5.28 12.44 -8.17
CA THR A 239 -4.55 13.11 -9.28
C THR A 239 -3.84 12.13 -10.22
N ASP A 240 -4.64 11.37 -11.00
CA ASP A 240 -4.17 10.43 -12.03
C ASP A 240 -3.10 11.01 -12.95
N GLY A 241 -3.26 12.28 -13.32
CA GLY A 241 -2.34 12.98 -14.19
C GLY A 241 -0.92 13.04 -13.62
N ALA A 242 -0.75 13.25 -12.32
CA ALA A 242 0.55 13.36 -11.67
C ALA A 242 1.21 11.98 -11.48
N PHE A 243 0.39 10.98 -11.14
CA PHE A 243 0.84 9.62 -10.84
C PHE A 243 1.63 9.01 -12.01
N PHE A 244 1.06 9.01 -13.21
CA PHE A 244 1.75 8.48 -14.40
C PHE A 244 2.78 9.44 -15.01
N GLN A 245 2.64 10.74 -14.74
CA GLN A 245 3.65 11.73 -15.11
C GLN A 245 4.96 11.57 -14.33
N ALA A 246 4.91 11.09 -13.09
CA ALA A 246 6.10 10.76 -12.32
C ALA A 246 6.83 9.55 -12.94
N TYR A 247 6.09 8.51 -13.33
CA TYR A 247 6.64 7.38 -14.08
C TYR A 247 7.29 7.80 -15.40
N ASP A 248 6.62 8.64 -16.19
CA ASP A 248 7.15 9.16 -17.46
C ASP A 248 8.46 9.96 -17.28
N ARG A 249 8.65 10.58 -16.11
CA ARG A 249 9.84 11.35 -15.75
C ARG A 249 10.94 10.51 -15.09
N GLY A 250 10.73 9.21 -14.96
CA GLY A 250 11.74 8.26 -14.54
C GLY A 250 11.61 7.75 -13.10
N ALA A 251 10.57 8.16 -12.35
CA ALA A 251 10.30 7.56 -11.04
C ALA A 251 10.24 6.03 -11.17
N GLN A 252 10.86 5.34 -10.23
CA GLN A 252 10.92 3.89 -10.20
C GLN A 252 9.60 3.34 -9.66
N GLU A 253 9.06 3.99 -8.63
CA GLU A 253 7.78 3.66 -8.00
C GLU A 253 7.01 4.94 -7.67
N VAL A 254 5.69 4.83 -7.61
CA VAL A 254 4.80 5.93 -7.24
C VAL A 254 3.82 5.41 -6.20
N VAL A 255 3.79 6.07 -5.04
CA VAL A 255 2.97 5.69 -3.89
C VAL A 255 2.04 6.84 -3.57
N GLU A 256 0.82 6.52 -3.17
CA GLU A 256 -0.08 7.53 -2.63
C GLU A 256 0.46 8.06 -1.30
N TYR A 257 0.42 9.37 -1.10
CA TYR A 257 1.02 10.01 0.05
C TYR A 257 0.48 9.46 1.38
N ALA A 258 -0.83 9.21 1.48
CA ALA A 258 -1.43 8.58 2.66
C ALA A 258 -0.88 7.17 2.93
N GLN A 259 -0.58 6.39 1.88
CA GLN A 259 -0.01 5.04 2.01
C GLN A 259 1.44 5.06 2.50
N ALA A 260 2.14 6.19 2.41
CA ALA A 260 3.49 6.33 2.97
C ALA A 260 3.53 6.24 4.51
N TYR A 261 2.37 6.36 5.17
CA TYR A 261 2.20 6.18 6.61
C TYR A 261 1.72 4.78 7.00
N GLY A 262 1.33 3.97 6.00
CA GLY A 262 0.78 2.64 6.22
C GLY A 262 1.83 1.57 6.53
N GLU A 263 1.36 0.43 7.03
CA GLU A 263 2.20 -0.74 7.25
C GLU A 263 2.85 -1.21 5.94
N GLY A 264 4.14 -1.56 6.01
CA GLY A 264 4.89 -2.08 4.86
C GLY A 264 5.54 -1.04 3.97
N PHE A 265 5.22 0.26 4.07
CA PHE A 265 5.87 1.30 3.25
C PHE A 265 7.40 1.33 3.45
N ILE A 266 7.88 1.19 4.69
CA ILE A 266 9.32 1.10 4.98
C ILE A 266 9.96 -0.10 4.27
N GLU A 267 9.27 -1.24 4.24
CA GLU A 267 9.76 -2.44 3.55
C GLU A 267 9.83 -2.20 2.04
N GLN A 268 8.82 -1.51 1.49
CA GLN A 268 8.78 -1.11 0.08
C GLN A 268 9.92 -0.14 -0.24
N LEU A 269 10.13 0.88 0.60
CA LEU A 269 11.20 1.87 0.45
C LEU A 269 12.58 1.21 0.47
N VAL A 270 12.82 0.29 1.41
CA VAL A 270 14.07 -0.48 1.47
C VAL A 270 14.24 -1.40 0.27
N ALA A 271 13.15 -1.98 -0.26
CA ALA A 271 13.22 -2.78 -1.47
C ALA A 271 13.62 -1.93 -2.69
N VAL A 272 13.00 -0.75 -2.87
CA VAL A 272 13.33 0.18 -3.95
C VAL A 272 14.77 0.70 -3.84
N ALA A 273 15.23 1.06 -2.63
CA ALA A 273 16.58 1.53 -2.38
C ALA A 273 17.68 0.53 -2.80
N ARG A 274 17.36 -0.76 -2.86
CA ARG A 274 18.29 -1.82 -3.25
C ARG A 274 18.30 -2.09 -4.76
N THR A 275 17.39 -1.49 -5.51
CA THR A 275 17.38 -1.63 -6.95
C THR A 275 18.59 -0.93 -7.56
N ARG A 276 19.24 -1.56 -8.54
CA ARG A 276 20.31 -0.90 -9.28
C ARG A 276 19.68 0.13 -10.20
N SER A 277 19.80 1.42 -9.85
CA SER A 277 19.58 2.49 -10.80
C SER A 277 20.73 2.50 -11.81
N GLY A 278 20.69 1.62 -12.80
CA GLY A 278 21.49 1.80 -14.00
C GLY A 278 20.92 2.98 -14.79
N ARG A 279 21.79 3.78 -15.43
CA ARG A 279 21.40 4.79 -16.41
C ARG A 279 20.39 4.19 -17.39
N GLN A 280 19.12 4.50 -17.19
CA GLN A 280 18.11 4.20 -18.19
C GLN A 280 18.39 5.16 -19.34
N THR A 281 18.96 4.64 -20.42
CA THR A 281 18.95 5.38 -21.68
C THR A 281 17.49 5.72 -21.98
N PRO A 282 17.15 6.99 -22.23
CA PRO A 282 15.84 7.29 -22.79
C PRO A 282 15.72 6.54 -24.13
N SER A 283 14.55 5.98 -24.35
CA SER A 283 14.16 5.09 -25.45
C SER A 283 14.60 3.62 -25.28
N VAL A 284 13.64 2.80 -24.85
CA VAL A 284 13.30 1.66 -25.72
C VAL A 284 12.58 2.33 -26.89
N PRO A 285 13.18 2.45 -28.09
CA PRO A 285 12.36 2.57 -29.27
C PRO A 285 11.41 1.37 -29.19
N PRO A 286 10.09 1.51 -29.45
CA PRO A 286 9.23 0.34 -29.52
C PRO A 286 10.01 -0.68 -30.36
N PRO A 287 10.16 -1.94 -29.91
CA PRO A 287 10.78 -2.92 -30.78
C PRO A 287 10.05 -2.72 -32.09
N GLN A 288 10.79 -2.33 -33.12
CA GLN A 288 10.25 -2.28 -34.46
C GLN A 288 9.99 -3.75 -34.72
N ALA A 289 8.82 -4.18 -34.24
CA ALA A 289 8.29 -5.49 -34.38
C ALA A 289 8.24 -5.54 -35.89
N SER A 290 9.24 -6.25 -36.43
CA SER A 290 9.66 -6.08 -37.80
C SER A 290 8.43 -6.15 -38.69
N ARG A 291 8.28 -5.29 -39.70
CA ARG A 291 7.14 -5.32 -40.65
C ARG A 291 6.84 -6.73 -41.22
N LYS A 292 7.76 -7.68 -41.06
CA LYS A 292 7.60 -9.12 -41.30
C LYS A 292 6.58 -9.84 -40.40
N TRP A 293 6.34 -9.44 -39.14
CA TRP A 293 5.37 -10.14 -38.26
C TRP A 293 3.92 -9.67 -38.47
N GLU A 294 3.65 -8.40 -38.80
CA GLU A 294 2.29 -7.91 -39.08
C GLU A 294 1.63 -8.73 -40.21
N ALA A 295 2.44 -9.26 -41.12
CA ALA A 295 2.02 -10.16 -42.19
C ALA A 295 1.75 -11.61 -41.71
N ASN A 296 2.45 -12.09 -40.66
CA ASN A 296 2.36 -13.47 -40.15
C ASN A 296 1.39 -13.65 -38.97
N ALA A 297 1.21 -12.64 -38.10
CA ALA A 297 0.20 -12.70 -37.02
C ALA A 297 -1.23 -12.77 -37.53
N LYS A 298 -1.45 -12.41 -38.81
CA LYS A 298 -2.72 -12.64 -39.50
C LYS A 298 -3.03 -14.12 -39.78
N LYS A 299 -2.07 -15.05 -39.62
CA LYS A 299 -2.20 -16.40 -40.18
C LYS A 299 -2.37 -17.57 -39.21
N THR A 300 -2.01 -17.49 -37.93
CA THR A 300 -2.18 -18.66 -37.02
C THR A 300 -2.21 -18.25 -35.55
N VAL A 301 -3.38 -17.93 -35.00
CA VAL A 301 -3.64 -18.23 -33.58
C VAL A 301 -4.13 -19.67 -33.58
N HIS A 302 -3.59 -20.54 -32.73
CA HIS A 302 -4.16 -21.88 -32.57
C HIS A 302 -5.65 -21.75 -32.23
N ASP A 303 -6.52 -22.52 -32.91
CA ASP A 303 -7.99 -22.51 -32.73
C ASP A 303 -8.46 -22.85 -31.30
N THR A 304 -7.53 -23.15 -30.38
CA THR A 304 -7.83 -23.44 -28.99
C THR A 304 -7.89 -22.14 -28.17
N PRO A 305 -9.04 -21.80 -27.56
CA PRO A 305 -9.17 -20.61 -26.74
C PRO A 305 -8.30 -20.75 -25.48
N GLY A 306 -7.34 -19.83 -25.32
CA GLY A 306 -6.47 -19.75 -24.14
C GLY A 306 -6.46 -18.35 -23.54
N ILE A 307 -5.71 -18.16 -22.45
CA ILE A 307 -5.63 -16.89 -21.73
C ILE A 307 -4.22 -16.62 -21.22
N LEU A 308 -3.78 -15.36 -21.28
CA LEU A 308 -2.61 -14.87 -20.55
C LEU A 308 -3.11 -14.16 -19.29
N ALA A 309 -2.70 -14.62 -18.12
CA ALA A 309 -3.07 -14.01 -16.85
C ALA A 309 -1.80 -13.54 -16.12
N ILE A 310 -1.77 -12.27 -15.73
CA ILE A 310 -0.59 -11.59 -15.17
C ILE A 310 -0.91 -11.07 -13.77
N ALA A 311 -0.02 -11.34 -12.82
CA ALA A 311 -0.03 -10.81 -11.47
C ALA A 311 1.15 -9.86 -11.24
N SER A 312 0.89 -8.71 -10.61
CA SER A 312 1.91 -7.67 -10.39
C SER A 312 1.54 -6.73 -9.22
N SER A 313 2.54 -6.14 -8.57
CA SER A 313 2.35 -5.18 -7.48
C SER A 313 3.40 -4.07 -7.55
N THR A 314 4.23 -3.86 -6.52
CA THR A 314 5.32 -2.87 -6.50
C THR A 314 6.29 -3.05 -7.68
N GLY A 315 6.53 -1.98 -8.43
CA GLY A 315 7.27 -1.95 -9.71
C GLY A 315 6.51 -2.52 -10.89
N GLY A 316 5.29 -3.00 -10.66
CA GLY A 316 4.42 -3.67 -11.62
C GLY A 316 4.07 -2.79 -12.83
N PRO A 317 3.67 -1.52 -12.69
CA PRO A 317 3.35 -0.67 -13.83
C PRO A 317 4.50 -0.60 -14.87
N LYS A 318 5.74 -0.38 -14.44
CA LYS A 318 6.91 -0.35 -15.35
C LYS A 318 7.20 -1.73 -15.95
N ALA A 319 7.10 -2.79 -15.15
CA ALA A 319 7.29 -4.16 -15.64
C ALA A 319 6.22 -4.54 -16.69
N LEU A 320 4.97 -4.12 -16.49
CA LEU A 320 3.87 -4.32 -17.42
C LEU A 320 4.10 -3.58 -18.74
N VAL A 321 4.50 -2.31 -18.72
CA VAL A 321 4.84 -1.56 -19.95
C VAL A 321 5.95 -2.28 -20.73
N THR A 322 6.98 -2.72 -20.02
CA THR A 322 8.12 -3.41 -20.61
C THR A 322 7.73 -4.75 -21.23
N PHE A 323 6.97 -5.57 -20.49
CA PHE A 323 6.46 -6.85 -20.94
C PHE A 323 5.51 -6.68 -22.14
N LEU A 324 4.47 -5.84 -21.98
CA LEU A 324 3.45 -5.63 -23.00
C LEU A 324 4.00 -4.92 -24.24
N GLY A 325 5.03 -4.07 -24.08
CA GLY A 325 5.70 -3.40 -25.20
C GLY A 325 6.43 -4.34 -26.14
N THR A 326 6.68 -5.60 -25.74
CA THR A 326 7.17 -6.64 -26.66
C THR A 326 6.06 -7.28 -27.49
N LEU A 327 4.80 -7.13 -27.05
CA LEU A 327 3.67 -7.71 -27.74
C LEU A 327 3.27 -6.79 -28.89
N PRO A 328 3.03 -7.35 -30.09
CA PRO A 328 2.59 -6.55 -31.22
C PRO A 328 1.19 -5.96 -31.03
N SER A 329 0.88 -4.83 -31.69
CA SER A 329 -0.47 -4.23 -31.70
C SER A 329 -1.57 -5.17 -32.24
N ALA A 330 -1.21 -6.14 -33.09
CA ALA A 330 -2.12 -7.17 -33.59
C ALA A 330 -2.02 -8.50 -32.82
N PHE A 331 -1.43 -8.50 -31.61
CA PHE A 331 -1.49 -9.62 -30.68
C PHE A 331 -2.96 -9.96 -30.39
N ARG A 332 -3.36 -11.21 -30.61
CA ARG A 332 -4.78 -11.64 -30.53
C ARG A 332 -5.09 -12.47 -29.31
N TYR A 333 -4.08 -12.93 -28.57
CA TYR A 333 -4.32 -13.69 -27.35
C TYR A 333 -4.89 -12.77 -26.27
N PRO A 334 -6.01 -13.11 -25.64
CA PRO A 334 -6.57 -12.27 -24.58
C PRO A 334 -5.65 -12.23 -23.37
N VAL A 335 -5.58 -11.08 -22.71
CA VAL A 335 -4.73 -10.85 -21.52
C VAL A 335 -5.60 -10.37 -20.37
N LEU A 336 -5.38 -10.90 -19.17
CA LEU A 336 -5.97 -10.44 -17.91
C LEU A 336 -4.85 -10.02 -16.98
N ILE A 337 -5.00 -8.88 -16.32
CA ILE A 337 -3.98 -8.35 -15.41
C ILE A 337 -4.63 -8.01 -14.07
N ALA A 338 -4.09 -8.57 -12.99
CA ALA A 338 -4.27 -8.05 -11.65
C ALA A 338 -3.01 -7.26 -11.28
N GLN A 339 -3.19 -5.95 -11.07
CA GLN A 339 -2.17 -5.03 -10.57
C GLN A 339 -2.68 -4.48 -9.25
N HIS A 340 -1.91 -4.65 -8.17
CA HIS A 340 -2.20 -3.95 -6.92
C HIS A 340 -1.96 -2.45 -7.11
N ILE A 341 -3.03 -1.68 -7.12
CA ILE A 341 -3.02 -0.22 -7.29
C ILE A 341 -4.27 0.37 -6.64
N HIS A 342 -4.21 1.60 -6.15
CA HIS A 342 -5.37 2.28 -5.60
C HIS A 342 -6.49 2.43 -6.66
N PRO A 343 -7.78 2.31 -6.29
CA PRO A 343 -8.91 2.46 -7.21
C PRO A 343 -8.87 3.71 -8.09
N ASP A 344 -8.43 4.84 -7.54
CA ASP A 344 -8.41 6.10 -8.29
C ASP A 344 -7.45 6.02 -9.50
N TYR A 345 -6.33 5.30 -9.39
CA TYR A 345 -5.29 5.30 -10.43
C TYR A 345 -5.51 4.26 -11.55
N ILE A 346 -6.54 3.42 -11.49
CA ILE A 346 -6.74 2.35 -12.49
C ILE A 346 -7.07 2.92 -13.88
N GLY A 347 -7.83 4.02 -13.96
CA GLY A 347 -8.13 4.72 -15.21
C GLY A 347 -6.90 5.35 -15.84
N GLY A 348 -6.04 5.94 -15.01
CA GLY A 348 -4.72 6.41 -15.43
C GLY A 348 -3.83 5.27 -15.94
N LEU A 349 -3.84 4.10 -15.28
CA LEU A 349 -3.05 2.94 -15.71
C LEU A 349 -3.51 2.43 -17.08
N GLU A 350 -4.81 2.33 -17.31
CA GLU A 350 -5.38 1.97 -18.61
C GLU A 350 -4.86 2.92 -19.70
N THR A 351 -5.01 4.23 -19.50
CA THR A 351 -4.60 5.27 -20.45
C THR A 351 -3.10 5.19 -20.72
N TRP A 352 -2.30 5.01 -19.67
CA TRP A 352 -0.85 4.92 -19.75
C TRP A 352 -0.40 3.69 -20.54
N LEU A 353 -0.95 2.51 -20.24
CA LEU A 353 -0.64 1.27 -20.95
C LEU A 353 -1.05 1.34 -22.43
N ARG A 354 -2.23 1.89 -22.76
CA ARG A 354 -2.66 2.09 -24.15
C ARG A 354 -1.64 2.94 -24.91
N ARG A 355 -1.22 4.07 -24.32
CA ARG A 355 -0.26 5.00 -24.94
C ARG A 355 1.13 4.37 -25.12
N ALA A 356 1.61 3.65 -24.09
CA ALA A 356 2.96 3.08 -24.09
C ALA A 356 3.11 1.84 -24.97
N THR A 357 2.04 1.06 -25.15
CA THR A 357 2.10 -0.26 -25.82
C THR A 357 1.36 -0.33 -27.16
N GLN A 358 0.46 0.62 -27.44
CA GLN A 358 -0.46 0.60 -28.59
C GLN A 358 -1.43 -0.60 -28.60
N LEU A 359 -1.53 -1.34 -27.49
CA LEU A 359 -2.52 -2.41 -27.32
C LEU A 359 -3.89 -1.85 -26.96
N ASN A 360 -4.94 -2.62 -27.25
CA ASN A 360 -6.25 -2.33 -26.70
C ASN A 360 -6.28 -2.77 -25.22
N VAL A 361 -6.49 -1.85 -24.29
CA VAL A 361 -6.46 -2.12 -22.84
C VAL A 361 -7.76 -1.65 -22.21
N ALA A 362 -8.61 -2.50 -21.65
CA ALA A 362 -9.88 -2.08 -21.06
C ALA A 362 -9.92 -2.46 -19.58
N ILE A 363 -10.57 -1.64 -18.75
CA ILE A 363 -10.90 -2.03 -17.37
C ILE A 363 -12.08 -3.01 -17.41
N VAL A 364 -12.02 -4.05 -16.58
CA VAL A 364 -13.08 -5.06 -16.52
C VAL A 364 -14.35 -4.46 -15.92
N GLU A 365 -15.45 -4.63 -16.66
CA GLU A 365 -16.81 -4.35 -16.19
C GLU A 365 -17.54 -5.65 -15.82
N GLN A 366 -18.56 -5.53 -14.97
CA GLN A 366 -19.35 -6.67 -14.52
C GLN A 366 -20.03 -7.39 -15.69
N GLY A 367 -19.74 -8.69 -15.85
CA GLY A 367 -20.34 -9.52 -16.91
C GLY A 367 -19.71 -9.32 -18.29
N ALA A 368 -18.63 -8.54 -18.39
CA ALA A 368 -17.87 -8.40 -19.63
C ALA A 368 -17.35 -9.76 -20.13
N ARG A 369 -17.00 -9.85 -21.41
CA ARG A 369 -16.40 -11.05 -22.00
C ARG A 369 -14.94 -10.85 -22.31
N VAL A 370 -14.15 -11.89 -22.05
CA VAL A 370 -12.78 -12.01 -22.53
C VAL A 370 -12.79 -11.84 -24.05
N THR A 371 -12.13 -10.79 -24.51
CA THR A 371 -12.08 -10.40 -25.92
C THR A 371 -10.67 -10.61 -26.49
N PRO A 372 -10.51 -11.36 -27.60
CA PRO A 372 -9.22 -11.52 -28.26
C PRO A 372 -8.57 -10.19 -28.65
N GLY A 373 -7.28 -10.05 -28.36
CA GLY A 373 -6.50 -8.84 -28.63
C GLY A 373 -6.80 -7.66 -27.70
N THR A 374 -7.47 -7.92 -26.58
CA THR A 374 -7.68 -6.95 -25.52
C THR A 374 -6.94 -7.38 -24.26
N VAL A 375 -6.27 -6.42 -23.63
CA VAL A 375 -5.72 -6.50 -22.28
C VAL A 375 -6.80 -6.02 -21.31
N HIS A 376 -7.27 -6.89 -20.43
CA HIS A 376 -8.30 -6.57 -19.45
C HIS A 376 -7.65 -6.33 -18.10
N LEU A 377 -7.78 -5.12 -17.57
CA LEU A 377 -7.28 -4.72 -16.25
C LEU A 377 -8.35 -4.98 -15.20
N ALA A 378 -7.97 -5.69 -14.14
CA ALA A 378 -8.83 -5.81 -12.97
C ALA A 378 -9.03 -4.44 -12.32
N PRO A 379 -10.28 -4.00 -12.07
CA PRO A 379 -10.53 -2.81 -11.29
C PRO A 379 -10.08 -3.05 -9.84
N ALA A 380 -9.67 -2.01 -9.13
CA ALA A 380 -9.36 -2.13 -7.70
C ALA A 380 -10.60 -1.99 -6.78
N THR A 381 -11.80 -1.88 -7.36
CA THR A 381 -13.08 -1.88 -6.64
C THR A 381 -13.62 -3.29 -6.37
N GLY A 382 -13.00 -4.34 -6.92
CA GLY A 382 -13.43 -5.72 -6.72
C GLY A 382 -12.45 -6.75 -7.29
N ASN A 383 -12.72 -8.02 -7.02
CA ASN A 383 -11.92 -9.14 -7.49
C ASN A 383 -12.47 -9.67 -8.81
N VAL A 384 -11.60 -9.79 -9.82
CA VAL A 384 -11.96 -10.37 -11.12
C VAL A 384 -11.76 -11.88 -11.09
N GLU A 385 -12.80 -12.61 -11.48
CA GLU A 385 -12.70 -14.02 -11.83
C GLU A 385 -13.18 -14.27 -13.25
N VAL A 386 -12.53 -15.18 -13.95
CA VAL A 386 -13.06 -15.75 -15.19
C VAL A 386 -13.98 -16.93 -14.87
N LYS A 387 -15.16 -16.90 -15.47
CA LYS A 387 -16.14 -17.98 -15.46
C LYS A 387 -16.20 -18.65 -16.84
N GLU A 388 -17.00 -19.70 -16.94
CA GLU A 388 -17.21 -20.43 -18.19
C GLU A 388 -17.57 -19.50 -19.37
N LYS A 389 -17.19 -19.93 -20.59
CA LYS A 389 -17.38 -19.16 -21.82
C LYS A 389 -16.71 -17.77 -21.80
N GLY A 390 -15.69 -17.58 -20.95
CA GLY A 390 -14.88 -16.37 -20.86
C GLY A 390 -15.63 -15.17 -20.28
N VAL A 391 -16.61 -15.39 -19.39
CA VAL A 391 -17.31 -14.28 -18.73
C VAL A 391 -16.46 -13.78 -17.56
N LEU A 392 -16.22 -12.48 -17.50
CA LEU A 392 -15.51 -11.79 -16.43
C LEU A 392 -16.50 -11.36 -15.36
N PHE A 393 -16.28 -11.83 -14.14
CA PHE A 393 -17.14 -11.57 -13.00
C PHE A 393 -16.37 -10.76 -11.96
N LEU A 394 -16.90 -9.58 -11.64
CA LEU A 394 -16.48 -8.77 -10.50
C LEU A 394 -17.20 -9.29 -9.26
N SER A 395 -16.39 -9.75 -8.32
CA SER A 395 -16.85 -10.18 -7.01
C SER A 395 -16.40 -9.18 -5.94
N PRO A 396 -17.22 -8.95 -4.90
CA PRO A 396 -16.82 -8.08 -3.81
C PRO A 396 -15.61 -8.66 -3.07
N LYS A 397 -14.88 -7.78 -2.38
CA LYS A 397 -13.83 -8.15 -1.42
C LYS A 397 -14.45 -9.05 -0.34
N ARG A 398 -13.79 -10.17 -0.04
CA ARG A 398 -14.12 -11.05 1.09
C ARG A 398 -13.21 -10.74 2.28
N ALA A 399 -13.58 -11.21 3.47
CA ALA A 399 -12.77 -11.03 4.67
C ALA A 399 -11.38 -11.66 4.53
N GLU A 400 -11.27 -12.76 3.80
CA GLU A 400 -9.99 -13.44 3.53
C GLU A 400 -9.14 -12.76 2.45
N ASP A 401 -9.73 -11.84 1.66
CA ASP A 401 -9.01 -11.17 0.58
C ASP A 401 -8.13 -10.05 1.17
N ILE A 402 -6.83 -10.32 1.24
CA ILE A 402 -5.83 -9.34 1.72
C ILE A 402 -5.77 -8.15 0.75
N TYR A 403 -5.83 -8.42 -0.56
CA TYR A 403 -5.72 -7.42 -1.62
C TYR A 403 -6.96 -7.41 -2.51
N THR A 404 -7.31 -6.22 -3.00
CA THR A 404 -8.32 -6.01 -4.05
C THR A 404 -7.73 -5.07 -5.10
N PRO A 405 -7.50 -5.52 -6.35
CA PRO A 405 -7.84 -6.84 -6.87
C PRO A 405 -6.81 -7.91 -6.41
N SER A 406 -7.28 -9.11 -6.09
CA SER A 406 -6.45 -10.27 -5.76
C SER A 406 -5.90 -10.93 -7.03
N CYS A 407 -4.59 -11.11 -7.05
CA CYS A 407 -3.88 -11.82 -8.11
C CYS A 407 -4.24 -13.31 -8.11
N ASP A 408 -4.31 -13.95 -6.95
CA ASP A 408 -4.65 -15.36 -6.81
C ASP A 408 -6.04 -15.67 -7.35
N ARG A 409 -7.07 -14.86 -7.03
CA ARG A 409 -8.44 -15.13 -7.52
C ARG A 409 -8.52 -15.08 -9.05
N LEU A 410 -7.86 -14.10 -9.66
CA LEU A 410 -7.79 -14.00 -11.12
C LEU A 410 -7.10 -15.22 -11.72
N LEU A 411 -5.90 -15.57 -11.24
CA LEU A 411 -5.10 -16.66 -11.78
C LEU A 411 -5.73 -18.05 -11.54
N ILE A 412 -6.29 -18.31 -10.35
CA ILE A 412 -7.00 -19.57 -10.03
C ILE A 412 -8.20 -19.75 -10.95
N SER A 413 -8.97 -18.68 -11.17
CA SER A 413 -10.14 -18.75 -12.05
C SER A 413 -9.75 -18.98 -13.51
N ALA A 414 -8.65 -18.38 -13.98
CA ALA A 414 -8.08 -18.62 -15.29
C ALA A 414 -7.61 -20.07 -15.45
N ALA A 415 -6.92 -20.63 -14.45
CA ALA A 415 -6.51 -22.04 -14.44
C ALA A 415 -7.72 -22.98 -14.56
N ARG A 416 -8.79 -22.72 -13.79
CA ARG A 416 -10.01 -23.53 -13.81
C ARG A 416 -10.70 -23.54 -15.17
N VAL A 417 -10.76 -22.40 -15.86
CA VAL A 417 -11.50 -22.26 -17.12
C VAL A 417 -10.68 -22.71 -18.33
N TYR A 418 -9.38 -22.42 -18.36
CA TYR A 418 -8.54 -22.63 -19.53
C TYR A 418 -7.56 -23.81 -19.40
N GLY A 419 -7.38 -24.37 -18.21
CA GLY A 419 -6.53 -25.55 -17.99
C GLY A 419 -5.12 -25.36 -18.55
N SER A 420 -4.69 -26.29 -19.40
CA SER A 420 -3.38 -26.26 -20.07
C SER A 420 -3.20 -25.09 -21.05
N GLN A 421 -4.29 -24.42 -21.44
CA GLN A 421 -4.25 -23.24 -22.29
C GLN A 421 -4.06 -21.93 -21.50
N ALA A 422 -3.92 -21.99 -20.17
CA ALA A 422 -3.57 -20.83 -19.36
C ALA A 422 -2.06 -20.59 -19.38
N ILE A 423 -1.65 -19.33 -19.60
CA ILE A 423 -0.29 -18.86 -19.35
C ILE A 423 -0.35 -17.93 -18.14
N GLY A 424 0.35 -18.29 -17.07
CA GLY A 424 0.46 -17.49 -15.86
C GLY A 424 1.79 -16.75 -15.80
N VAL A 425 1.76 -15.44 -15.61
CA VAL A 425 2.96 -14.62 -15.41
C VAL A 425 2.88 -13.95 -14.05
N ILE A 426 3.92 -14.12 -13.23
CA ILE A 426 4.07 -13.38 -11.96
C ILE A 426 5.26 -12.43 -12.06
N LEU A 427 4.97 -11.13 -11.98
CA LEU A 427 5.96 -10.07 -12.06
C LEU A 427 6.34 -9.57 -10.66
N THR A 428 7.24 -8.59 -10.63
CA THR A 428 7.68 -7.87 -9.44
C THR A 428 6.52 -7.49 -8.52
N GLY A 429 6.76 -7.62 -7.22
CA GLY A 429 5.79 -7.28 -6.21
C GLY A 429 6.14 -7.82 -4.82
N MET A 430 5.61 -7.14 -3.81
CA MET A 430 5.72 -7.53 -2.41
C MET A 430 4.67 -8.57 -2.04
N GLY A 431 4.97 -9.42 -1.05
CA GLY A 431 4.04 -10.42 -0.55
C GLY A 431 4.03 -11.71 -1.37
N GLN A 432 2.92 -12.43 -1.31
CA GLN A 432 2.76 -13.76 -1.91
C GLN A 432 1.47 -13.89 -2.74
N ASP A 433 0.70 -12.82 -2.93
CA ASP A 433 -0.50 -12.89 -3.77
C ASP A 433 -0.09 -13.21 -5.22
N GLY A 434 -0.85 -14.10 -5.85
CA GLY A 434 -0.54 -14.68 -7.16
C GLY A 434 0.23 -16.00 -7.10
N VAL A 435 0.90 -16.33 -5.98
CA VAL A 435 1.67 -17.59 -5.86
C VAL A 435 0.74 -18.81 -5.89
N ALA A 436 -0.39 -18.76 -5.19
CA ALA A 436 -1.35 -19.86 -5.20
C ALA A 436 -2.03 -19.99 -6.59
N GLY A 437 -2.25 -18.86 -7.26
CA GLY A 437 -2.75 -18.79 -8.62
C GLY A 437 -1.80 -19.38 -9.66
N ILE A 438 -0.50 -19.06 -9.57
CA ILE A 438 0.53 -19.69 -10.40
C ILE A 438 0.57 -21.20 -10.15
N ALA A 439 0.50 -21.64 -8.89
CA ALA A 439 0.41 -23.06 -8.56
C ALA A 439 -0.82 -23.72 -9.21
N ALA A 440 -1.97 -23.05 -9.17
CA ALA A 440 -3.19 -23.55 -9.82
C ALA A 440 -3.03 -23.69 -11.34
N ILE A 441 -2.42 -22.69 -12.01
CA ILE A 441 -2.14 -22.76 -13.46
C ILE A 441 -1.21 -23.94 -13.77
N LYS A 442 -0.12 -24.10 -13.02
CA LYS A 442 0.81 -25.23 -13.20
C LYS A 442 0.14 -26.59 -12.99
N ASN A 443 -0.64 -26.73 -11.93
CA ASN A 443 -1.37 -27.96 -11.62
C ASN A 443 -2.43 -28.31 -12.68
N ALA A 444 -2.97 -27.30 -13.36
CA ALA A 444 -3.88 -27.48 -14.49
C ALA A 444 -3.16 -27.77 -15.83
N GLY A 445 -1.83 -27.88 -15.81
CA GLY A 445 -1.00 -28.13 -16.99
C GLY A 445 -0.68 -26.89 -17.82
N GLY A 446 -0.95 -25.69 -17.30
CA GLY A 446 -0.65 -24.42 -17.95
C GLY A 446 0.84 -24.06 -17.87
N TYR A 447 1.23 -23.03 -18.61
CA TYR A 447 2.62 -22.55 -18.68
C TYR A 447 2.84 -21.40 -17.70
N THR A 448 3.89 -21.47 -16.90
CA THR A 448 4.14 -20.55 -15.78
C THR A 448 5.48 -19.85 -15.89
N LEU A 449 5.44 -18.53 -15.72
CA LEU A 449 6.54 -17.62 -15.98
C LEU A 449 6.72 -16.67 -14.79
N ALA A 450 7.97 -16.39 -14.41
CA ALA A 450 8.27 -15.40 -13.37
C ALA A 450 9.34 -14.42 -13.82
N GLN A 451 9.18 -13.16 -13.39
CA GLN A 451 10.22 -12.16 -13.55
C GLN A 451 11.47 -12.55 -12.75
N ASP A 452 12.66 -12.35 -13.31
CA ASP A 452 13.93 -12.61 -12.62
C ASP A 452 14.23 -11.62 -11.48
N ARG A 453 15.26 -11.93 -10.70
CA ARG A 453 15.65 -11.12 -9.54
C ARG A 453 16.26 -9.80 -9.95
N GLU A 454 17.12 -9.79 -10.96
CA GLU A 454 17.87 -8.60 -11.37
C GLU A 454 16.97 -7.48 -11.91
N SER A 455 15.89 -7.84 -12.60
CA SER A 455 14.92 -6.91 -13.18
C SER A 455 13.75 -6.60 -12.24
N SER A 456 13.52 -7.39 -11.20
CA SER A 456 12.45 -7.14 -10.23
C SER A 456 12.80 -6.00 -9.28
N MET A 457 11.87 -5.06 -9.11
CA MET A 457 11.97 -4.06 -8.06
C MET A 457 11.83 -4.70 -6.67
N VAL A 458 10.83 -5.58 -6.53
CA VAL A 458 10.61 -6.39 -5.33
C VAL A 458 10.47 -7.85 -5.76
N PHE A 459 11.45 -8.65 -5.38
CA PHE A 459 11.52 -10.07 -5.74
C PHE A 459 10.88 -10.98 -4.66
N SER A 460 9.71 -10.60 -4.15
CA SER A 460 8.97 -11.41 -3.17
C SER A 460 7.98 -12.36 -3.85
N MET A 461 7.01 -11.81 -4.60
CA MET A 461 6.03 -12.57 -5.36
C MET A 461 6.69 -13.59 -6.33
N PRO A 462 7.56 -13.16 -7.27
CA PRO A 462 8.22 -14.10 -8.19
C PRO A 462 9.21 -15.02 -7.47
N GLY A 463 9.94 -14.51 -6.48
CA GLY A 463 10.89 -15.29 -5.68
C GLY A 463 10.22 -16.46 -4.98
N THR A 464 9.08 -16.21 -4.33
CA THR A 464 8.29 -17.25 -3.64
C THR A 464 7.79 -18.32 -4.62
N ALA A 465 7.32 -17.92 -5.81
CA ALA A 465 6.86 -18.87 -6.83
C ALA A 465 8.00 -19.76 -7.35
N ILE A 466 9.20 -19.18 -7.54
CA ILE A 466 10.41 -19.90 -7.96
C ILE A 466 10.87 -20.88 -6.87
N GLU A 467 10.96 -20.44 -5.62
CA GLU A 467 11.36 -21.26 -4.47
C GLU A 467 10.45 -22.49 -4.30
N ARG A 468 9.15 -22.32 -4.55
CA ARG A 468 8.14 -23.40 -4.53
C ARG A 468 8.16 -24.27 -5.79
N LYS A 469 9.10 -24.06 -6.71
CA LYS A 469 9.25 -24.79 -7.98
C LYS A 469 8.00 -24.72 -8.87
N LEU A 470 7.28 -23.60 -8.81
CA LEU A 470 6.03 -23.40 -9.52
C LEU A 470 6.22 -22.80 -10.92
N ILE A 471 7.45 -22.53 -11.35
CA ILE A 471 7.75 -21.75 -12.56
C ILE A 471 8.47 -22.62 -13.59
N ASP A 472 8.12 -22.48 -14.86
CA ASP A 472 8.73 -23.18 -15.98
C ASP A 472 9.92 -22.39 -16.58
N ALA A 473 9.82 -21.05 -16.61
CA ALA A 473 10.93 -20.19 -17.01
C ALA A 473 10.98 -18.87 -16.23
N VAL A 474 12.20 -18.42 -15.95
CA VAL A 474 12.51 -17.17 -15.24
C VAL A 474 13.30 -16.28 -16.18
N ALA A 475 12.87 -15.03 -16.38
CA ALA A 475 13.50 -14.11 -17.33
C ALA A 475 13.13 -12.63 -17.07
N THR A 476 13.72 -11.70 -17.83
CA THR A 476 13.36 -10.28 -17.77
C THR A 476 11.96 -10.05 -18.35
N PRO A 477 11.25 -8.96 -18.02
CA PRO A 477 9.93 -8.69 -18.59
C PRO A 477 9.88 -8.74 -20.12
N GLU A 478 10.93 -8.27 -20.80
CA GLU A 478 11.03 -8.35 -22.26
C GLU A 478 11.13 -9.80 -22.75
N GLN A 479 12.00 -10.59 -22.12
CA GLN A 479 12.20 -11.99 -22.47
C GLN A 479 10.95 -12.83 -22.16
N LEU A 480 10.25 -12.53 -21.07
CA LEU A 480 8.96 -13.14 -20.75
C LEU A 480 7.92 -12.88 -21.83
N GLY A 481 7.83 -11.66 -22.34
CA GLY A 481 6.96 -11.33 -23.45
C GLY A 481 7.31 -12.11 -24.73
N MET A 482 8.61 -12.26 -25.04
CA MET A 482 9.08 -13.11 -26.15
C MET A 482 8.72 -14.59 -25.93
N LEU A 483 8.82 -15.10 -24.70
CA LEU A 483 8.42 -16.47 -24.35
C LEU A 483 6.92 -16.68 -24.54
N VAL A 484 6.09 -15.71 -24.17
CA VAL A 484 4.64 -15.75 -24.43
C VAL A 484 4.36 -15.76 -25.93
N MET A 485 5.03 -14.92 -26.72
CA MET A 485 4.89 -14.92 -28.17
C MET A 485 5.26 -16.28 -28.78
N LYS A 486 6.37 -16.89 -28.31
CA LYS A 486 6.78 -18.23 -28.71
C LYS A 486 5.75 -19.29 -28.33
N GLN A 487 5.15 -19.18 -27.14
CA GLN A 487 4.14 -20.13 -26.67
C GLN A 487 2.84 -20.02 -27.48
N VAL A 488 2.40 -18.80 -27.80
CA VAL A 488 1.13 -18.54 -28.50
C VAL A 488 1.23 -18.81 -30.00
N TYR A 489 2.35 -18.44 -30.64
CA TYR A 489 2.51 -18.48 -32.10
C TYR A 489 3.55 -19.50 -32.59
N GLY A 490 4.23 -20.21 -31.69
CA GLY A 490 5.28 -21.18 -32.04
C GLY A 490 6.65 -20.54 -32.33
N LYS A 491 7.20 -20.72 -33.55
CA LYS A 491 8.61 -20.38 -33.84
C LYS A 491 8.87 -18.86 -33.84
N TRP A 492 9.55 -18.40 -32.78
CA TRP A 492 10.28 -17.12 -32.73
C TRP A 492 11.72 -17.32 -33.24
N PRO A 493 12.20 -16.61 -34.27
CA PRO A 493 13.64 -16.53 -34.51
C PRO A 493 14.22 -15.51 -33.52
N LEU A 494 15.07 -15.97 -32.61
CA LEU A 494 15.93 -15.09 -31.79
C LEU A 494 16.86 -14.27 -32.68
#